data_AF-A0AAV9DSH6-F1
#
_entry.id   AF-A0AAV9DSH6-F1
#
_cell.length_a   1.000
_cell.length_b   1.000
_cell.length_c   1.000
_cell.angle_alpha   90.00
_cell.angle_beta   90.00
_cell.angle_gamma   90.00
#
_symmetry.space_group_name_H-M   'P 1'
#
loop_
_entity.id
_entity.type
_entity.pdbx_description
1 polymer ?
#
loop_
_entity_poly.entity_id
_entity_poly.type
_entity_poly.pdbx_seq_one_letter_code
_entity_poly.pdbx_strand_id
1 'polypeptide(L)'
;MALTSRLLLLLTILIITAIQASLAVPFPPSNHHRHHTCTHDPSACWAMSPNHACCFHRGCKDLSTNPFNCGACGRACPMGQRCCGGECVDLSTDANHCGKLYWR
;
A
#
# COMPACT_ATOMS: atom_id res chain seq x y z
N MET A 1 10.75 55.88 31.69
CA MET A 1 11.64 54.76 31.32
C MET A 1 10.92 53.41 31.15
N ALA A 2 9.83 53.12 31.87
CA ALA A 2 9.08 51.86 31.67
C ALA A 2 8.16 51.84 30.42
N LEU A 3 7.61 53.00 30.02
CA LEU A 3 6.70 53.11 28.87
C LEU A 3 7.41 52.87 27.53
N THR A 4 8.66 53.33 27.40
CA THR A 4 9.51 53.11 26.21
C THR A 4 9.95 51.65 26.07
N SER A 5 10.15 50.94 27.19
CA SER A 5 10.48 49.51 27.19
C SER A 5 9.28 48.63 26.77
N ARG A 6 8.07 48.95 27.24
CA ARG A 6 6.85 48.25 26.81
C ARG A 6 6.52 48.50 25.34
N LEU A 7 6.74 49.72 24.85
CA LEU A 7 6.54 50.04 23.44
C LEU A 7 7.54 49.28 22.54
N LEU A 8 8.81 49.18 22.96
CA LEU A 8 9.83 48.43 22.22
C LEU A 8 9.51 46.92 22.17
N LEU A 9 9.06 46.34 23.29
CA LEU A 9 8.61 44.95 23.36
C LEU A 9 7.44 44.68 22.41
N LEU A 10 6.41 45.54 22.41
CA LEU A 10 5.27 45.39 21.51
C LEU A 10 5.67 45.50 20.02
N LEU A 11 6.57 46.42 19.68
CA LEU A 11 7.08 46.55 18.31
C LEU A 11 7.85 45.30 17.86
N THR A 12 8.68 44.71 18.73
CA THR A 12 9.40 43.47 18.39
C THR A 12 8.47 42.27 18.19
N ILE A 13 7.40 42.14 18.99
CA ILE A 13 6.40 41.08 18.83
C ILE A 13 5.65 41.24 17.49
N LEU A 14 5.27 42.47 17.12
CA LEU A 14 4.64 42.76 15.84
C LEU A 14 5.55 42.41 14.65
N ILE A 15 6.85 42.71 14.74
CA ILE A 15 7.82 42.36 13.71
C ILE A 15 8.01 40.84 13.61
N ILE A 16 8.13 40.12 14.74
CA ILE A 16 8.31 38.66 14.77
C ILE A 16 7.08 37.94 14.20
N THR A 17 5.88 38.36 14.59
CA THR A 17 4.62 37.77 14.09
C THR A 17 4.39 38.07 12.61
N ALA A 18 4.79 39.25 12.12
CA ALA A 18 4.76 39.58 10.70
C ALA A 18 5.76 38.73 9.88
N ILE A 19 6.93 38.40 10.43
CA ILE A 19 7.91 37.50 9.77
C ILE A 19 7.40 36.05 9.74
N GLN A 20 6.73 35.58 10.80
CA GLN A 20 6.17 34.22 10.85
C GLN A 20 5.00 34.01 9.89
N ALA A 21 4.23 35.06 9.57
CA ALA A 21 3.16 34.98 8.58
C ALA A 21 3.67 34.61 7.17
N SER A 22 4.93 34.93 6.87
CA SER A 22 5.59 34.61 5.59
C SER A 22 6.15 33.17 5.53
N LEU A 23 6.28 32.49 6.68
CA LEU A 23 6.73 31.09 6.77
C LEU A 23 5.58 30.10 6.81
N ALA A 24 4.34 30.58 6.92
CA ALA A 24 3.14 29.79 6.67
C ALA A 24 2.99 29.61 5.14
N VAL A 25 3.96 28.91 4.55
CA VAL A 25 3.79 28.34 3.22
C VAL A 25 2.59 27.40 3.36
N PRO A 26 1.49 27.59 2.62
CA PRO A 26 0.46 26.57 2.54
C PRO A 26 1.16 25.37 1.90
N PHE A 27 1.54 24.39 2.70
CA PHE A 27 1.96 23.12 2.14
C PHE A 27 0.76 22.60 1.35
N PRO A 28 0.86 22.46 0.01
CA PRO A 28 -0.19 21.74 -0.72
C PRO A 28 -0.35 20.38 -0.04
N PRO A 29 -1.56 19.79 0.00
CA PRO A 29 -1.73 18.42 0.48
C PRO A 29 -0.72 17.58 -0.28
N SER A 30 0.29 17.10 0.43
CA SER A 30 1.34 16.31 -0.17
C SER A 30 0.63 15.11 -0.75
N ASN A 31 0.63 14.99 -2.07
CA ASN A 31 0.25 13.74 -2.71
C ASN A 31 1.42 12.79 -2.47
N HIS A 32 1.59 12.43 -1.20
CA HIS A 32 2.41 11.32 -0.79
C HIS A 32 1.65 10.13 -1.34
N HIS A 33 2.01 9.73 -2.55
CA HIS A 33 2.03 8.32 -2.87
C HIS A 33 3.00 7.72 -1.85
N ARG A 34 2.51 7.47 -0.63
CA ARG A 34 3.10 6.49 0.26
C ARG A 34 3.23 5.29 -0.65
N HIS A 35 4.46 4.92 -0.95
CA HIS A 35 4.72 3.61 -1.49
C HIS A 35 4.30 2.67 -0.37
N HIS A 36 3.02 2.28 -0.35
CA HIS A 36 2.46 1.18 0.42
C HIS A 36 3.09 -0.09 -0.16
N THR A 37 4.39 -0.21 0.06
CA THR A 37 5.09 -1.46 -0.11
C THR A 37 4.37 -2.44 0.80
N CYS A 38 4.10 -3.63 0.29
CA CYS A 38 3.34 -4.61 1.05
C CYS A 38 4.07 -5.08 2.33
N THR A 39 5.31 -4.62 2.53
CA THR A 39 6.09 -4.76 3.77
C THR A 39 5.65 -3.85 4.88
N HIS A 40 5.19 -2.63 4.56
CA HIS A 40 4.64 -1.69 5.53
C HIS A 40 3.14 -1.89 5.73
N ASP A 41 2.45 -2.25 4.65
CA ASP A 41 1.01 -2.45 4.67
C ASP A 41 0.62 -3.66 3.83
N PRO A 42 0.57 -4.86 4.43
CA PRO A 42 0.15 -6.08 3.75
C PRO A 42 -1.31 -6.01 3.27
N SER A 43 -2.15 -5.21 3.94
CA SER A 43 -3.57 -5.08 3.62
C SER A 43 -3.81 -4.36 2.28
N ALA A 44 -2.84 -3.57 1.81
CA ALA A 44 -2.86 -2.98 0.48
C ALA A 44 -2.94 -4.04 -0.64
N CYS A 45 -2.45 -5.26 -0.43
CA CYS A 45 -2.63 -6.36 -1.38
C CYS A 45 -4.10 -6.83 -1.42
N TRP A 46 -4.74 -6.95 -0.26
CA TRP A 46 -6.16 -7.33 -0.17
C TRP A 46 -7.12 -6.28 -0.71
N ALA A 47 -6.71 -5.00 -0.67
CA ALA A 47 -7.46 -3.92 -1.31
C ALA A 47 -7.55 -4.07 -2.85
N MET A 48 -6.60 -4.76 -3.49
CA MET A 48 -6.64 -5.05 -4.93
C MET A 48 -7.53 -6.26 -5.24
N SER A 49 -7.42 -7.33 -4.44
CA SER A 49 -8.29 -8.49 -4.47
C SER A 49 -8.09 -9.31 -3.20
N PRO A 50 -9.14 -9.97 -2.66
CA PRO A 50 -9.02 -10.80 -1.47
C PRO A 50 -7.98 -11.92 -1.60
N ASN A 51 -7.64 -12.33 -2.83
CA ASN A 51 -6.69 -13.42 -3.08
C ASN A 51 -5.22 -12.96 -3.13
N HIS A 52 -4.94 -11.66 -3.13
CA HIS A 52 -3.56 -11.15 -3.22
C HIS A 52 -2.89 -11.13 -1.85
N ALA A 53 -1.76 -11.81 -1.69
CA ALA A 53 -0.95 -11.73 -0.47
C ALA A 53 0.43 -11.11 -0.73
N CYS A 54 1.01 -10.46 0.28
CA CYS A 54 2.39 -10.00 0.21
C CYS A 54 3.34 -11.19 0.33
N CYS A 55 4.01 -11.54 -0.76
CA CYS A 55 5.00 -12.62 -0.76
C CYS A 55 6.43 -12.07 -0.74
N PHE A 56 7.28 -12.73 0.05
CA PHE A 56 8.71 -12.43 0.19
C PHE A 56 9.02 -10.97 0.54
N HIS A 57 8.10 -10.30 1.26
CA HIS A 57 8.23 -8.88 1.61
C HIS A 57 8.59 -7.99 0.41
N ARG A 58 8.16 -8.34 -0.80
CA ARG A 58 8.53 -7.62 -2.02
C ARG A 58 7.39 -7.33 -2.97
N GLY A 59 6.28 -8.07 -2.91
CA GLY A 59 5.15 -7.74 -3.76
C GLY A 59 3.90 -8.56 -3.50
N CYS A 60 2.77 -8.01 -3.95
CA CYS A 60 1.50 -8.69 -3.96
C CYS A 60 1.51 -9.78 -5.03
N LYS A 61 1.17 -11.02 -4.65
CA LYS A 61 0.98 -12.15 -5.56
C LYS A 61 -0.42 -12.72 -5.35
N ASP A 62 -1.10 -12.99 -6.46
CA ASP A 62 -2.40 -13.64 -6.45
C ASP A 62 -2.24 -15.10 -6.05
N LEU A 63 -2.74 -15.46 -4.88
CA LEU A 63 -2.67 -16.82 -4.37
C LEU A 63 -3.61 -17.78 -5.10
N SER A 64 -4.57 -17.27 -5.89
CA SER A 64 -5.56 -18.09 -6.57
C SER A 64 -5.14 -18.60 -7.94
N THR A 65 -4.18 -17.93 -8.58
CA THR A 65 -3.76 -18.21 -9.97
C THR A 65 -2.25 -18.36 -10.13
N ASN A 66 -1.44 -17.88 -9.18
CA ASN A 66 0.01 -17.93 -9.31
C ASN A 66 0.55 -19.34 -9.02
N PRO A 67 1.18 -20.03 -9.99
CA PRO A 67 1.68 -21.39 -9.81
C PRO A 67 2.85 -21.50 -8.83
N PHE A 68 3.52 -20.40 -8.48
CA PHE A 68 4.62 -20.37 -7.51
C PHE A 68 4.18 -19.97 -6.10
N ASN A 69 2.93 -19.52 -5.94
CA ASN A 69 2.39 -19.01 -4.68
C ASN A 69 0.94 -19.46 -4.51
N CYS A 70 0.63 -20.71 -4.81
CA CYS A 70 -0.75 -21.19 -4.86
C CYS A 70 -1.30 -21.45 -3.46
N GLY A 71 -2.32 -20.69 -3.05
CA GLY A 71 -2.92 -20.75 -1.71
C GLY A 71 -2.04 -20.17 -0.59
N ALA A 72 -0.72 -20.09 -0.79
CA ALA A 72 0.22 -19.47 0.13
C ALA A 72 1.50 -19.03 -0.59
N CYS A 73 2.21 -18.04 -0.04
CA CYS A 73 3.49 -17.59 -0.57
C CYS A 73 4.53 -18.72 -0.56
N GLY A 74 5.23 -18.92 -1.67
CA GLY A 74 6.23 -19.98 -1.85
C GLY A 74 5.67 -21.38 -2.06
N ARG A 75 4.34 -21.56 -2.08
CA ARG A 75 3.71 -22.83 -2.40
C ARG A 75 3.65 -23.01 -3.92
N ALA A 76 4.70 -23.59 -4.49
CA ALA A 76 4.74 -23.92 -5.90
C ALA A 76 3.93 -25.18 -6.21
N CYS A 77 3.19 -25.17 -7.31
CA CYS A 77 2.48 -26.35 -7.78
C CYS A 77 3.46 -27.39 -8.36
N PRO A 78 3.18 -28.69 -8.16
CA PRO A 78 3.91 -29.77 -8.80
C PRO A 78 3.91 -29.64 -10.32
N MET A 79 4.90 -30.26 -10.98
CA MET A 79 4.97 -30.30 -12.44
C MET A 79 3.70 -30.89 -13.02
N GLY A 80 3.17 -30.24 -14.06
CA GLY A 80 1.90 -30.61 -14.71
C GLY A 80 0.65 -30.05 -14.04
N GLN A 81 0.74 -29.48 -12.83
CA GLN A 81 -0.38 -28.85 -12.15
C GLN A 81 -0.40 -27.33 -12.33
N ARG A 82 -1.57 -26.73 -12.13
CA ARG A 82 -1.83 -25.30 -12.24
C ARG A 82 -2.55 -24.81 -11.00
N CYS A 83 -2.28 -23.57 -10.59
CA CYS A 83 -3.00 -22.98 -9.48
C CYS A 83 -4.40 -22.54 -9.92
N CYS A 84 -5.41 -23.01 -9.20
CA CYS A 84 -6.81 -22.71 -9.42
C CYS A 84 -7.50 -22.51 -8.08
N GLY A 85 -8.01 -21.31 -7.81
CA GLY A 85 -8.73 -21.02 -6.56
C GLY A 85 -7.89 -21.18 -5.29
N GLY A 86 -6.56 -21.24 -5.41
CA GLY A 86 -5.66 -21.47 -4.28
C GLY A 86 -5.21 -22.92 -4.12
N GLU A 87 -5.63 -23.81 -5.03
CA GLU A 87 -5.22 -25.22 -5.05
C GLU A 87 -4.52 -25.59 -6.35
N CYS A 88 -3.57 -26.51 -6.25
CA CYS A 88 -2.88 -27.04 -7.41
C CYS A 88 -3.72 -28.16 -8.01
N VAL A 89 -4.22 -27.95 -9.21
CA VAL A 89 -5.08 -28.87 -9.94
C VAL A 89 -4.39 -29.33 -11.21
N ASP A 90 -4.65 -30.58 -11.61
CA ASP A 90 -4.17 -31.11 -12.87
C ASP A 90 -5.18 -30.82 -13.98
N LEU A 91 -4.76 -30.04 -14.98
CA LEU A 91 -5.64 -29.67 -16.09
C LEU A 91 -5.84 -30.80 -17.12
N SER A 92 -5.24 -31.96 -16.94
CA SER A 92 -5.49 -33.12 -17.82
C SER A 92 -6.57 -34.04 -17.27
N THR A 93 -6.75 -34.05 -15.94
CA THR A 93 -7.65 -34.98 -15.24
C THR A 93 -8.85 -34.27 -14.60
N ASP A 94 -8.77 -32.98 -14.32
CA ASP A 94 -9.86 -32.23 -13.71
C ASP A 94 -10.83 -31.65 -14.77
N ALA A 95 -12.10 -32.08 -14.76
CA ALA A 95 -13.10 -31.59 -15.71
C ALA A 95 -13.50 -30.12 -15.50
N ASN A 96 -13.22 -29.56 -14.33
CA ASN A 96 -13.61 -28.22 -13.90
C ASN A 96 -12.43 -27.23 -13.96
N HIS A 97 -11.51 -27.45 -14.91
CA HIS A 97 -10.35 -26.61 -15.25
C HIS A 97 -10.49 -25.16 -14.80
N CYS A 98 -9.39 -24.57 -14.29
CA CYS A 98 -9.22 -23.13 -14.09
C CYS A 98 -9.75 -22.40 -15.32
N GLY A 99 -11.00 -21.98 -15.20
CA GLY A 99 -11.66 -21.28 -16.26
C GLY A 99 -12.40 -22.13 -17.28
N LYS A 100 -13.20 -23.10 -16.84
CA LYS A 100 -14.28 -23.59 -17.68
C LYS A 100 -15.67 -23.45 -17.05
N LEU A 101 -15.76 -23.17 -15.74
CA LEU A 101 -17.04 -23.06 -15.04
C LEU A 101 -17.15 -21.93 -13.99
N TYR A 102 -16.15 -21.05 -13.84
CA TYR A 102 -16.22 -19.94 -12.86
C TYR A 102 -16.56 -18.56 -13.43
N TRP A 103 -16.79 -18.46 -14.75
CA TRP A 103 -17.31 -17.23 -15.39
C TRP A 103 -18.60 -17.48 -16.18
N ARG A 104 -19.55 -18.21 -15.59
CA ARG A 104 -20.96 -18.04 -15.99
C ARG A 104 -21.58 -16.90 -15.19
#